data_AF-A0A1D1VP73-F1
#
_entry.id   AF-A0A1D1VP73-F1
#
_cell.length_a   1.000
_cell.length_b   1.000
_cell.length_c   1.000
_cell.angle_alpha   90.00
_cell.angle_beta   90.00
_cell.angle_gamma   90.00
#
_symmetry.space_group_name_H-M   'P 1'
#
loop_
_entity.id
_entity.type
_entity.pdbx_description
1 polymer ?
#
loop_
_entity_poly.entity_id
_entity_poly.type
_entity_poly.pdbx_seq_one_letter_code
_entity_poly.pdbx_strand_id
1 'polypeptide(L)'
;MKKLTVKQPKLVNRDKPLLLHDNAKAHSAKKTSAKLRELGLETLPHPPYSPDLAPTDYHFFLNFDNFLRGRKFNSEEAVKSAFENFAGSLSLEFFRKGLSCLPEKWQKCVDSNAERMQIRRRIEEAHKIRNCIGYVDGTLVGLEEKPAGSGED
;
A
#
# COMPACT_ATOMS: atom_id res chain seq x y z
N MET A 1 6.78 -21.29 3.15
CA MET A 1 5.80 -21.66 2.09
C MET A 1 4.64 -22.53 2.57
N LYS A 2 4.81 -23.49 3.51
CA LYS A 2 3.73 -24.42 3.95
C LYS A 2 2.39 -23.77 4.32
N LYS A 3 2.38 -22.59 4.96
CA LYS A 3 1.14 -21.88 5.34
C LYS A 3 0.37 -21.29 4.15
N LEU A 4 1.06 -20.88 3.07
CA LEU A 4 0.42 -20.29 1.89
C LEU A 4 -0.25 -21.36 1.03
N THR A 5 0.36 -22.54 0.92
CA THR A 5 -0.20 -23.71 0.20
C THR A 5 -1.53 -24.16 0.79
N VAL A 6 -1.69 -24.07 2.12
CA VAL A 6 -2.94 -24.42 2.81
C VAL A 6 -4.01 -23.33 2.63
N LYS A 7 -3.64 -22.06 2.76
CA LYS A 7 -4.62 -20.94 2.70
C LYS A 7 -5.05 -20.59 1.29
N GLN A 8 -4.11 -20.63 0.33
CA GLN A 8 -4.34 -20.24 -1.06
C GLN A 8 -3.62 -21.21 -2.02
N PRO A 9 -4.08 -22.47 -2.14
CA PRO A 9 -3.44 -23.48 -2.99
C PRO A 9 -3.37 -23.06 -4.47
N LYS A 10 -4.36 -22.28 -4.93
CA LYS A 10 -4.41 -21.73 -6.29
C LYS A 10 -3.26 -20.79 -6.63
N LEU A 11 -2.65 -20.13 -5.64
CA LEU A 11 -1.51 -19.23 -5.86
C LEU A 11 -0.16 -19.95 -5.88
N VAL A 12 -0.10 -21.15 -5.29
CA VAL A 12 1.15 -21.92 -5.18
C VAL A 12 1.37 -22.83 -6.39
N ASN A 13 0.29 -23.33 -6.99
CA ASN A 13 0.32 -24.23 -8.16
C ASN A 13 -0.12 -23.50 -9.45
N ARG A 14 0.40 -22.30 -9.69
CA ARG A 14 0.04 -21.51 -10.88
C ARG A 14 1.02 -21.76 -12.02
N ASP A 15 0.48 -22.09 -13.18
CA ASP A 15 1.26 -22.19 -14.43
C ASP A 15 1.57 -20.82 -15.05
N LYS A 16 0.78 -19.80 -14.70
CA LYS A 16 0.91 -18.44 -15.25
C LYS A 16 1.41 -17.45 -14.20
N PRO A 17 2.28 -16.50 -14.55
CA PRO A 17 2.75 -15.51 -13.59
C PRO A 17 1.63 -14.56 -13.15
N LEU A 18 1.88 -13.88 -12.03
CA LEU A 18 1.06 -12.77 -11.53
C LEU A 18 1.77 -11.47 -11.87
N LEU A 19 1.02 -10.51 -12.38
CA LEU A 19 1.53 -9.21 -12.78
C LEU A 19 1.22 -8.18 -11.68
N LEU A 20 2.25 -7.54 -11.15
CA LEU A 20 2.11 -6.38 -10.27
C LEU A 20 2.62 -5.15 -11.01
N HIS A 21 1.73 -4.20 -11.28
CA HIS A 21 2.06 -2.89 -11.83
C HIS A 21 1.21 -1.80 -11.17
N ASP A 22 1.60 -0.55 -11.37
CA ASP A 22 0.86 0.61 -10.86
C ASP A 22 -0.45 0.86 -11.63
N ASN A 23 -1.23 1.86 -11.19
CA ASN A 23 -2.51 2.19 -11.79
C ASN A 23 -2.42 3.28 -12.86
N ALA A 24 -1.26 3.48 -13.51
CA ALA A 24 -1.12 4.45 -14.58
C ALA A 24 -2.22 4.27 -15.63
N LYS A 25 -2.69 5.38 -16.23
CA LYS A 25 -3.82 5.37 -17.18
C LYS A 25 -3.62 4.38 -18.33
N ALA A 26 -2.38 4.23 -18.81
CA ALA A 26 -2.03 3.29 -19.86
C ALA A 26 -2.16 1.82 -19.41
N HIS A 27 -1.82 1.51 -18.15
CA HIS A 27 -1.89 0.15 -17.59
C HIS A 27 -3.34 -0.26 -17.29
N SER A 28 -4.16 0.70 -16.86
CA SER A 28 -5.59 0.49 -16.57
C SER A 28 -6.50 0.64 -17.81
N ALA A 29 -5.94 0.92 -18.99
CA ALA A 29 -6.72 1.11 -20.20
C ALA A 29 -7.39 -0.20 -20.66
N LYS A 30 -8.61 -0.10 -21.22
CA LYS A 30 -9.38 -1.25 -21.73
C LYS A 30 -8.58 -2.13 -22.69
N LYS A 31 -7.77 -1.52 -23.56
CA LYS A 31 -6.92 -2.23 -24.52
C LYS A 31 -5.86 -3.09 -23.80
N THR A 32 -5.20 -2.53 -22.79
CA THR A 32 -4.20 -3.23 -21.97
C THR A 32 -4.87 -4.37 -21.19
N SER A 33 -5.98 -4.11 -20.50
CA SER A 33 -6.70 -5.15 -19.75
C SER A 33 -7.20 -6.29 -20.66
N ALA A 34 -7.65 -5.98 -21.88
CA ALA A 34 -8.03 -6.99 -22.86
C ALA A 34 -6.84 -7.86 -23.28
N LYS A 35 -5.67 -7.25 -23.51
CA LYS A 35 -4.45 -8.00 -23.88
C LYS A 35 -3.94 -8.87 -22.73
N LEU A 36 -3.95 -8.36 -21.49
CA LEU A 36 -3.55 -9.14 -20.32
C LEU A 36 -4.44 -10.38 -20.13
N ARG A 37 -5.76 -10.23 -20.37
CA ARG A 37 -6.69 -11.36 -20.35
C ARG A 37 -6.41 -12.37 -21.46
N GLU A 38 -6.12 -11.92 -22.68
CA GLU A 38 -5.73 -12.79 -23.80
C GLU A 38 -4.48 -13.61 -23.48
N LEU A 39 -3.48 -12.99 -22.84
CA LEU A 39 -2.27 -13.66 -22.37
C LEU A 39 -2.52 -14.54 -21.12
N GLY A 40 -3.69 -14.40 -20.48
CA GLY A 40 -4.04 -15.05 -19.22
C GLY A 40 -3.19 -14.59 -18.03
N LEU A 41 -2.66 -13.37 -18.10
CA LEU A 41 -1.94 -12.73 -17.00
C LEU A 41 -2.95 -12.14 -16.04
N GLU A 42 -2.89 -12.57 -14.79
CA GLU A 42 -3.71 -11.99 -13.73
C GLU A 42 -2.95 -10.86 -13.06
N THR A 43 -3.61 -9.72 -12.93
CA THR A 43 -3.05 -8.52 -12.30
C THR A 43 -3.38 -8.52 -10.82
N LEU A 44 -2.37 -8.35 -9.97
CA LEU A 44 -2.56 -8.10 -8.56
C LEU A 44 -3.11 -6.68 -8.34
N PRO A 45 -4.04 -6.50 -7.38
CA PRO A 45 -4.53 -5.17 -7.04
C PRO A 45 -3.38 -4.34 -6.46
N HIS A 46 -3.22 -3.12 -6.96
CA HIS A 46 -2.26 -2.15 -6.46
C HIS A 46 -3.02 -0.91 -5.99
N PRO A 47 -2.77 -0.39 -4.79
CA PRO A 47 -3.40 0.86 -4.34
C PRO A 47 -2.85 2.08 -5.10
N PRO A 48 -3.65 3.14 -5.31
CA PRO A 48 -3.16 4.38 -5.91
C PRO A 48 -2.04 5.02 -5.09
N TYR A 49 -1.05 5.60 -5.77
CA TYR A 49 0.05 6.36 -5.16
C TYR A 49 0.86 5.59 -4.11
N SER A 50 1.11 4.30 -4.33
CA SER A 50 1.85 3.44 -3.39
C SER A 50 3.14 2.86 -3.98
N PRO A 51 4.12 3.72 -4.35
CA PRO A 51 5.40 3.26 -4.88
C PRO A 51 6.18 2.42 -3.86
N ASP A 52 5.91 2.59 -2.56
CA ASP A 52 6.46 1.78 -1.47
C ASP A 52 6.03 0.30 -1.54
N LEU A 53 4.98 0.00 -2.29
CA LEU A 53 4.45 -1.35 -2.55
C LEU A 53 4.82 -1.89 -3.94
N ALA A 54 5.59 -1.14 -4.74
CA ALA A 54 6.06 -1.57 -6.05
C ALA A 54 7.55 -1.94 -5.98
N PRO A 55 7.92 -3.23 -6.11
CA PRO A 55 9.33 -3.67 -6.05
C PRO A 55 10.23 -2.96 -7.08
N THR A 56 9.68 -2.63 -8.23
CA THR A 56 10.38 -1.87 -9.26
C THR A 56 10.81 -0.49 -8.74
N ASP A 57 9.94 0.20 -7.99
CA ASP A 57 10.24 1.54 -7.46
C ASP A 57 11.15 1.47 -6.23
N TYR A 58 10.74 0.75 -5.19
CA TYR A 58 11.47 0.78 -3.91
C TYR A 58 12.79 -0.01 -3.92
N HIS A 59 13.01 -0.90 -4.89
CA HIS A 59 14.20 -1.76 -4.92
C HIS A 59 14.99 -1.59 -6.21
N PHE A 60 14.40 -1.83 -7.38
CA PHE A 60 15.14 -1.74 -8.64
C PHE A 60 15.61 -0.30 -8.93
N PHE A 61 14.66 0.65 -9.04
CA PHE A 61 14.98 2.04 -9.34
C PHE A 61 15.77 2.71 -8.23
N LEU A 62 15.49 2.42 -6.95
CA LEU A 62 16.31 2.90 -5.85
C LEU A 62 17.81 2.53 -6.01
N ASN A 63 18.11 1.28 -6.39
CA ASN A 63 19.49 0.86 -6.63
C ASN A 63 20.05 1.42 -7.95
N PHE A 64 19.21 1.56 -8.97
CA PHE A 64 19.61 2.16 -10.24
C PHE A 64 19.96 3.65 -10.08
N ASP A 65 19.17 4.42 -9.32
CA ASP A 65 19.46 5.82 -9.01
C ASP A 65 20.79 5.96 -8.25
N ASN A 66 21.06 5.04 -7.33
CA ASN A 66 22.36 4.98 -6.65
C ASN A 66 23.50 4.67 -7.61
N PHE A 67 23.29 3.77 -8.58
CA PHE A 67 24.26 3.48 -9.63
C PHE A 67 24.52 4.70 -10.53
N LEU A 68 23.47 5.46 -10.87
CA LEU A 68 23.56 6.65 -11.71
C LEU A 68 24.16 7.88 -10.99
N ARG A 69 24.15 7.89 -9.67
CA ARG A 69 24.58 9.05 -8.86
C ARG A 69 25.98 9.53 -9.26
N GLY A 70 26.08 10.81 -9.62
CA GLY A 70 27.33 11.46 -10.00
C GLY A 70 27.83 11.15 -11.42
N ARG A 71 27.14 10.30 -12.18
CA ARG A 71 27.46 10.03 -13.58
C ARG A 71 26.83 11.09 -14.48
N LYS A 72 27.56 11.47 -15.53
CA LYS A 72 27.05 12.30 -16.63
C LYS A 72 27.17 11.51 -17.92
N PHE A 73 26.13 11.58 -18.74
CA PHE A 73 26.08 10.90 -20.03
C PHE A 73 25.96 11.96 -21.12
N ASN A 74 26.72 11.78 -22.20
CA ASN A 74 26.77 12.74 -23.31
C ASN A 74 26.04 12.23 -24.55
N SER A 75 25.45 11.01 -24.50
CA SER A 75 24.65 10.44 -25.58
C SER A 75 23.64 9.43 -25.04
N GLU A 76 22.63 9.11 -25.85
CA GLU A 76 21.63 8.09 -25.54
C GLU A 76 22.25 6.70 -25.47
N GLU A 77 23.22 6.40 -26.34
CA GLU A 77 23.94 5.11 -26.38
C GLU A 77 24.73 4.88 -25.08
N ALA A 78 25.28 5.94 -24.50
CA ALA A 78 25.96 5.87 -23.22
C ALA A 78 24.98 5.55 -22.08
N VAL A 79 23.76 6.09 -22.11
CA VAL A 79 22.70 5.78 -21.14
C VAL A 79 22.24 4.33 -21.30
N LYS A 80 21.99 3.86 -22.53
CA LYS A 80 21.59 2.48 -22.82
C LYS A 80 22.64 1.48 -22.35
N SER A 81 23.90 1.69 -22.72
CA SER A 81 25.01 0.85 -22.26
C SER A 81 25.13 0.83 -20.74
N ALA A 82 24.93 1.97 -20.07
CA ALA A 82 24.98 2.04 -18.61
C ALA A 82 23.84 1.25 -17.96
N PHE A 83 22.62 1.32 -18.51
CA PHE A 83 21.49 0.53 -18.05
C PHE A 83 21.71 -0.96 -18.27
N GLU A 84 22.18 -1.38 -19.45
CA GLU A 84 22.47 -2.78 -19.75
C GLU A 84 23.55 -3.35 -18.84
N ASN A 85 24.63 -2.59 -18.60
CA ASN A 85 25.67 -2.98 -17.65
C ASN A 85 25.13 -3.11 -16.23
N PHE A 86 24.29 -2.17 -15.79
CA PHE A 86 23.65 -2.25 -14.47
C PHE A 86 22.75 -3.49 -14.39
N ALA A 87 21.82 -3.66 -15.34
CA ALA A 87 20.89 -4.78 -15.36
C ALA A 87 21.62 -6.13 -15.44
N GLY A 88 22.69 -6.23 -16.24
CA GLY A 88 23.53 -7.41 -16.35
C GLY A 88 24.34 -7.72 -15.08
N SER A 89 24.57 -6.72 -14.22
CA SER A 89 25.26 -6.92 -12.93
C SER A 89 24.33 -7.43 -11.81
N LEU A 90 23.01 -7.42 -12.01
CA LEU A 90 22.05 -7.84 -10.98
C LEU A 90 21.98 -9.36 -10.86
N SER A 91 22.17 -9.86 -9.64
CA SER A 91 22.05 -11.28 -9.34
C SER A 91 20.59 -11.72 -9.14
N LEU A 92 20.33 -13.02 -9.23
CA LEU A 92 19.02 -13.56 -8.87
C LEU A 92 18.63 -13.25 -7.41
N GLU A 93 19.62 -13.22 -6.51
CA GLU A 93 19.42 -12.86 -5.11
C GLU A 93 18.99 -11.40 -4.93
N PHE A 94 19.42 -10.49 -5.81
CA PHE A 94 18.94 -9.11 -5.82
C PHE A 94 17.42 -9.07 -6.02
N PHE A 95 16.89 -9.77 -7.02
CA PHE A 95 15.45 -9.80 -7.29
C PHE A 95 14.67 -10.52 -6.20
N ARG A 96 15.20 -11.65 -5.68
CA ARG A 96 14.61 -12.38 -4.55
C ARG A 96 14.48 -11.50 -3.32
N LYS A 97 15.54 -10.75 -2.98
CA LYS A 97 15.53 -9.81 -1.85
C LYS A 97 14.44 -8.76 -2.02
N GLY A 98 14.38 -8.11 -3.19
CA GLY A 98 13.36 -7.11 -3.49
C GLY A 98 11.93 -7.62 -3.30
N LEU A 99 11.63 -8.82 -3.80
CA LEU A 99 10.32 -9.45 -3.67
C LEU A 99 10.03 -9.95 -2.25
N SER A 100 11.05 -10.42 -1.53
CA SER A 100 10.90 -10.97 -0.17
C SER A 100 10.46 -9.92 0.87
N CYS A 101 10.71 -8.64 0.62
CA CYS A 101 10.26 -7.53 1.46
C CYS A 101 8.78 -7.16 1.26
N LEU A 102 8.15 -7.63 0.18
CA LEU A 102 6.78 -7.25 -0.19
C LEU A 102 5.72 -7.63 0.87
N PRO A 103 5.75 -8.84 1.49
CA PRO A 103 4.80 -9.18 2.54
C PRO A 103 4.91 -8.29 3.78
N GLU A 104 6.13 -7.92 4.18
CA GLU A 104 6.35 -7.02 5.32
C GLU A 104 5.82 -5.61 5.02
N LYS A 105 6.04 -5.12 3.80
CA LYS A 105 5.52 -3.82 3.34
C LYS A 105 3.99 -3.81 3.29
N TRP A 106 3.37 -4.89 2.79
CA TRP A 106 1.91 -5.04 2.84
C TRP A 106 1.39 -5.05 4.28
N GLN A 107 2.05 -5.74 5.20
CA GLN A 107 1.65 -5.76 6.60
C GLN A 107 1.71 -4.34 7.20
N LYS A 108 2.82 -3.62 7.01
CA LYS A 108 2.97 -2.23 7.46
C LYS A 108 1.87 -1.32 6.90
N CYS A 109 1.51 -1.47 5.62
CA CYS A 109 0.42 -0.70 5.01
C CYS A 109 -0.93 -0.96 5.70
N VAL A 110 -1.24 -2.23 6.01
CA VAL A 110 -2.46 -2.61 6.74
C VAL A 110 -2.45 -2.01 8.14
N ASP A 111 -1.34 -2.12 8.87
CA ASP A 111 -1.21 -1.64 10.24
C ASP A 111 -1.36 -0.12 10.31
N SER A 112 -0.67 0.62 9.44
CA SER A 112 -0.79 2.09 9.36
C SER A 112 -2.21 2.55 9.00
N ASN A 113 -2.94 1.80 8.18
CA ASN A 113 -4.32 2.12 7.86
C ASN A 113 -5.25 1.87 9.06
N ALA A 114 -5.02 0.79 9.81
CA ALA A 114 -5.75 0.50 11.05
C ALA A 114 -5.54 1.61 12.09
N GLU A 115 -4.30 2.09 12.27
CA GLU A 115 -3.98 3.22 13.14
C GLU A 115 -4.73 4.49 12.71
N ARG A 116 -4.72 4.82 11.42
CA ARG A 116 -5.47 5.97 10.89
C ARG A 116 -6.97 5.87 11.16
N MET A 117 -7.57 4.69 11.00
CA MET A 117 -8.98 4.47 11.31
C MET A 117 -9.27 4.61 12.81
N GLN A 118 -8.39 4.11 13.68
CA GLN A 118 -8.54 4.21 15.12
C GLN A 118 -8.43 5.68 15.60
N ILE A 119 -7.48 6.45 15.05
CA ILE A 119 -7.37 7.89 15.30
C ILE A 119 -8.65 8.62 14.88
N ARG A 120 -9.15 8.33 13.68
CA ARG A 120 -10.40 8.93 13.18
C ARG A 120 -11.59 8.65 14.10
N ARG A 121 -11.76 7.41 14.57
CA ARG A 121 -12.81 7.04 15.53
C ARG A 121 -12.68 7.80 16.84
N ARG A 122 -11.46 7.94 17.38
CA ARG A 122 -11.21 8.71 18.61
C ARG A 122 -11.55 10.19 18.44
N ILE A 123 -11.30 10.78 17.27
CA ILE A 123 -11.69 12.17 16.96
C ILE A 123 -13.21 12.30 16.86
N GLU A 124 -13.88 11.38 16.16
CA GLU A 124 -15.34 11.36 16.04
C GLU A 124 -16.02 11.19 17.41
N GLU A 125 -15.48 10.32 18.27
CA GLU A 125 -15.95 10.12 19.63
C GLU A 125 -15.71 11.35 20.51
N ALA A 126 -14.53 11.98 20.45
CA ALA A 126 -14.24 13.21 21.17
C ALA A 126 -15.16 14.37 20.73
N HIS A 127 -15.49 14.47 19.43
CA HIS A 127 -16.47 15.43 18.94
C HIS A 127 -17.88 15.13 19.44
N LYS A 128 -18.27 13.86 19.50
CA LYS A 128 -19.56 13.44 20.05
C LYS A 128 -19.65 13.78 21.54
N ILE A 129 -18.61 13.48 22.32
CA ILE A 129 -18.52 13.85 23.73
C ILE A 129 -18.63 15.37 23.86
N ARG A 130 -17.80 16.14 23.14
CA ARG A 130 -17.83 17.62 23.15
C ARG A 130 -19.23 18.18 22.85
N ASN A 131 -19.97 17.58 21.94
CA ASN A 131 -21.31 18.03 21.58
C ASN A 131 -22.41 17.56 22.56
N CYS A 132 -22.13 16.56 23.41
CA CYS A 132 -23.02 16.11 24.48
C CYS A 132 -22.83 16.89 25.79
N ILE A 133 -21.64 17.42 26.05
CA ILE A 133 -21.40 18.35 27.15
C ILE A 133 -21.85 19.75 26.73
N GLY A 134 -23.02 20.16 27.22
CA GLY A 134 -23.49 21.54 27.09
C GLY A 134 -22.59 22.47 27.90
N TYR A 135 -22.15 23.55 27.26
CA TYR A 135 -21.50 24.66 27.95
C TYR A 135 -22.52 25.79 28.10
N VAL A 136 -22.79 26.19 29.34
CA VAL A 136 -23.53 27.41 29.68
C VAL A 136 -22.54 28.33 30.39
N ASP A 137 -22.37 29.55 29.88
CA ASP A 137 -21.48 30.59 30.42
C ASP A 137 -20.05 30.11 30.78
N GLY A 138 -19.47 29.27 29.91
CA GLY A 138 -18.07 28.82 30.06
C GLY A 138 -17.84 27.74 31.12
N THR A 139 -18.88 27.23 31.77
CA THR A 139 -18.79 26.18 32.78
C THR A 139 -19.30 24.83 32.23
N LEU A 140 -18.58 23.74 32.51
CA LEU A 140 -18.98 22.36 32.19
C LEU A 140 -20.22 21.99 33.01
N VAL A 141 -21.36 21.80 32.36
CA VAL A 141 -22.57 21.29 33.01
C VAL A 141 -22.75 19.82 32.59
N GLY A 142 -22.53 18.89 33.53
CA GLY A 142 -22.82 17.47 33.31
C GLY A 142 -24.32 17.23 33.13
N LEU A 143 -24.69 16.17 32.39
CA LEU A 143 -26.07 15.73 32.24
C LEU A 143 -26.74 15.63 33.62
N GLU A 144 -27.73 16.48 33.89
CA GLU A 144 -28.60 16.33 35.04
C GLU A 144 -29.21 14.93 35.01
N GLU A 145 -28.92 14.14 36.04
CA GLU A 145 -29.70 12.94 36.33
C GLU A 145 -31.13 13.40 36.62
N LYS A 146 -32.07 13.02 35.75
CA LYS A 146 -33.51 13.17 36.01
C LYS A 146 -33.79 12.61 37.42
N PRO A 147 -34.40 13.38 38.34
CA PRO A 147 -34.80 12.82 39.61
C PRO A 147 -35.84 11.73 39.34
N ALA A 148 -35.60 10.56 39.95
CA ALA A 148 -36.56 9.48 39.99
C ALA A 148 -37.88 10.03 40.52
N GLY A 149 -38.96 9.83 39.75
CA GLY A 149 -40.30 10.16 40.21
C GLY A 149 -40.58 9.38 41.49
N SER A 150 -40.58 10.07 42.63
CA SER A 150 -41.29 9.64 43.81
C SER A 150 -42.76 9.91 43.55
N GLY A 151 -43.52 8.84 43.29
CA GLY A 151 -44.94 8.86 43.60
C GLY A 151 -45.11 8.98 45.11
N GLU A 152 -46.14 9.71 45.52
CA GLU A 152 -47.08 9.33 46.58
C GLU A 152 -48.22 10.38 46.62
N ASP A 153 -49.43 9.83 46.55
CA ASP A 153 -50.79 10.33 46.85
C ASP A 153 -51.43 11.50 46.09
#